data_AF-A0A940R5K1-F1
#
_entry.id   AF-A0A940R5K1-F1
#
_cell.length_a   1.000
_cell.length_b   1.000
_cell.length_c   1.000
_cell.angle_alpha   90.00
_cell.angle_beta   90.00
_cell.angle_gamma   90.00
#
_symmetry.space_group_name_H-M   'P 1'
#
loop_
_entity.id
_entity.type
_entity.pdbx_description
1 polymer ?
#
loop_
_entity_poly.entity_id
_entity_poly.type
_entity_poly.pdbx_seq_one_letter_code
_entity_poly.pdbx_strand_id
1 'polypeptide(L)'
;MDSSAGCRCREAPRNGFRIALIGTVAVCAAACQRQAADTAAEKPRPQQAGQPVNPYATAGHIAGARVALLAGNQQAAQQHVDAMARDFSRSIRLRDVSRPVDHEAARAVVRPMPGVRSAIWLDADNLAVMVDGQQYRDRDMIDRICVALEPLGDTLGVVVNLQDAKARNGDEATTLSRNCQLPEGQRALLQKKRQVDVVEPEVREQFKTMQRR
;
A
#
# COMPACT_ATOMS: atom_id res chain seq x y z
N MET A 1 -13.44 40.66 10.89
CA MET A 1 -14.54 41.27 11.66
C MET A 1 -15.61 40.22 11.81
N ASP A 2 -15.83 39.80 13.06
CA ASP A 2 -16.91 39.01 13.66
C ASP A 2 -17.25 37.65 13.01
N SER A 3 -16.83 36.50 13.54
CA SER A 3 -16.96 35.91 14.90
C SER A 3 -18.38 35.43 15.24
N SER A 4 -18.44 34.17 15.68
CA SER A 4 -19.51 33.47 16.40
C SER A 4 -20.66 32.79 15.61
N ALA A 5 -20.35 31.63 14.99
CA ALA A 5 -21.35 30.58 14.76
C ALA A 5 -21.49 29.76 16.06
N GLY A 6 -22.61 29.97 16.76
CA GLY A 6 -22.89 29.36 18.06
C GLY A 6 -23.21 27.86 17.99
N CYS A 7 -22.51 27.08 18.81
CA CYS A 7 -22.93 25.72 19.18
C CYS A 7 -24.18 25.81 20.09
N ARG A 8 -25.34 25.40 19.58
CA ARG A 8 -26.53 25.17 20.42
C ARG A 8 -26.47 23.77 21.03
N CYS A 9 -26.13 23.68 22.30
CA CYS A 9 -26.37 22.47 23.10
C CYS A 9 -27.86 22.39 23.46
N ARG A 10 -28.48 21.27 23.10
CA ARG A 10 -29.88 20.93 23.38
C ARG A 10 -30.02 20.63 24.89
N GLU A 11 -30.89 21.36 25.57
CA GLU A 11 -31.17 21.18 27.01
C GLU A 11 -31.77 19.79 27.30
N ALA A 12 -31.25 19.12 28.33
CA ALA A 12 -31.80 17.91 28.93
C ALA A 12 -32.52 18.26 30.25
N PRO A 13 -33.59 17.55 30.64
CA PRO A 13 -34.45 17.98 31.74
C PRO A 13 -33.79 17.76 33.11
N ARG A 14 -33.98 18.77 33.97
CA ARG A 14 -33.59 18.83 35.37
C ARG A 14 -34.39 17.83 36.21
N ASN A 15 -33.72 16.94 36.93
CA ASN A 15 -34.18 16.50 38.25
C ASN A 15 -32.99 16.12 39.14
N GLY A 16 -33.09 16.51 40.40
CA GLY A 16 -31.95 16.84 41.25
C GLY A 16 -31.18 15.65 41.79
N PHE A 17 -29.86 15.81 41.84
CA PHE A 17 -29.02 15.26 42.91
C PHE A 17 -27.77 16.13 43.00
N ARG A 18 -27.56 16.76 44.16
CA ARG A 18 -26.34 17.47 44.52
C ARG A 18 -25.24 16.43 44.70
N ILE A 19 -24.19 16.42 43.87
CA ILE A 19 -22.84 15.88 44.16
C ILE A 19 -21.89 16.28 43.01
N ALA A 20 -20.69 16.74 43.38
CA ALA A 20 -19.47 16.88 42.57
C ALA A 20 -19.48 17.85 41.37
N LEU A 21 -19.21 19.13 41.67
CA LEU A 21 -18.60 20.07 40.73
C LEU A 21 -17.08 19.79 40.72
N ILE A 22 -16.51 19.57 39.54
CA ILE A 22 -15.08 19.44 39.13
C ILE A 22 -14.94 18.13 38.33
N GLY A 23 -15.12 18.22 37.01
CA GLY A 23 -14.94 17.06 36.12
C GLY A 23 -15.35 17.23 34.66
N THR A 24 -15.92 18.36 34.26
CA THR A 24 -16.59 18.50 32.94
C THR A 24 -15.98 19.54 32.00
N VAL A 25 -14.67 19.82 32.11
CA VAL A 25 -13.96 20.68 31.14
C VAL A 25 -13.01 19.90 30.22
N ALA A 26 -12.57 18.70 30.61
CA ALA A 26 -11.60 17.92 29.81
C ALA A 26 -12.21 17.18 28.59
N VAL A 27 -13.54 16.99 28.54
CA VAL A 27 -14.17 16.17 27.49
C VAL A 27 -14.35 16.94 26.17
N CYS A 28 -14.46 18.28 26.21
CA CYS A 28 -14.62 19.08 24.98
C CYS A 28 -13.33 19.20 24.15
N ALA A 29 -12.15 19.13 24.80
CA ALA A 29 -10.87 19.26 24.09
C ALA A 29 -10.53 18.01 23.25
N ALA A 30 -10.93 16.82 23.70
CA ALA A 30 -10.65 15.57 22.99
C ALA A 30 -11.51 15.37 21.72
N ALA A 31 -12.71 15.96 21.67
CA ALA A 31 -13.61 15.82 20.53
C ALA A 31 -13.19 16.70 19.33
N CYS A 32 -12.67 17.92 19.57
CA CYS A 32 -12.19 18.79 18.49
C CYS A 32 -10.89 18.30 17.84
N GLN A 33 -10.04 17.57 18.57
CA GLN A 33 -8.80 17.02 18.00
C GLN A 33 -9.03 15.82 17.06
N ARG A 34 -10.11 15.05 17.26
CA ARG A 34 -10.49 13.96 16.33
C ARG A 34 -11.00 14.51 15.00
N GLN A 35 -11.79 15.58 15.01
CA GLN A 35 -12.39 16.12 13.79
C GLN A 35 -11.35 16.73 12.82
N ALA A 36 -10.21 17.22 13.31
CA ALA A 36 -9.16 17.80 12.47
C ALA A 36 -8.27 16.74 11.79
N ALA A 37 -8.16 15.54 12.38
CA ALA A 37 -7.39 14.43 11.84
C ALA A 37 -8.10 13.70 10.68
N ASP A 38 -9.41 13.83 10.57
CA ASP A 38 -10.22 13.16 9.54
C ASP A 38 -10.26 13.89 8.18
N THR A 39 -9.74 15.13 8.09
CA THR A 39 -9.87 15.96 6.87
C THR A 39 -8.80 15.78 5.80
N ALA A 40 -7.86 14.85 5.98
CA ALA A 40 -6.97 14.42 4.91
C ALA A 40 -6.47 13.00 5.18
N ALA A 41 -7.36 12.01 5.07
CA ALA A 41 -6.94 10.63 4.99
C ALA A 41 -6.07 10.47 3.72
N GLU A 42 -4.76 10.57 3.90
CA GLU A 42 -3.80 10.31 2.83
C GLU A 42 -4.07 8.90 2.30
N LYS A 43 -4.29 8.80 0.97
CA LYS A 43 -4.53 7.51 0.33
C LYS A 43 -3.44 6.53 0.76
N PRO A 44 -3.77 5.31 1.21
CA PRO A 44 -2.77 4.32 1.58
C PRO A 44 -1.78 4.13 0.43
N ARG A 45 -0.50 4.41 0.69
CA ARG A 45 0.57 4.19 -0.28
C ARG A 45 1.32 2.93 0.09
N PRO A 46 1.70 2.10 -0.89
CA PRO A 46 2.51 0.95 -0.61
C PRO A 46 3.89 1.39 -0.11
N GLN A 47 4.51 0.53 0.67
CA GLN A 47 5.88 0.69 1.12
C GLN A 47 6.82 0.93 -0.07
N GLN A 48 7.82 1.79 0.10
CA GLN A 48 8.76 2.14 -0.96
C GLN A 48 10.13 1.52 -0.71
N ALA A 49 10.75 1.01 -1.77
CA ALA A 49 12.11 0.45 -1.78
C ALA A 49 13.02 1.26 -2.71
N GLY A 50 14.33 1.00 -2.65
CA GLY A 50 15.32 1.70 -3.47
C GLY A 50 15.69 3.11 -2.98
N GLN A 51 15.21 3.50 -1.80
CA GLN A 51 15.64 4.72 -1.11
C GLN A 51 16.87 4.43 -0.24
N PRO A 52 17.79 5.39 -0.05
CA PRO A 52 18.89 5.24 0.91
C PRO A 52 18.38 4.85 2.30
N VAL A 53 19.19 4.08 3.04
CA VAL A 53 18.87 3.70 4.42
C VAL A 53 18.62 4.95 5.27
N ASN A 54 17.53 4.98 6.02
CA ASN A 54 17.19 6.10 6.89
C ASN A 54 18.09 6.10 8.14
N PRO A 55 18.95 7.11 8.36
CA PRO A 55 19.89 7.11 9.48
C PRO A 55 19.20 7.12 10.85
N TYR A 56 18.01 7.74 10.95
CA TYR A 56 17.24 7.79 12.19
C TYR A 56 16.59 6.44 12.51
N ALA A 57 16.06 5.75 11.50
CA ALA A 57 15.54 4.40 11.67
C ALA A 57 16.66 3.44 12.12
N THR A 58 17.83 3.49 11.46
CA THR A 58 19.01 2.71 11.84
C THR A 58 19.47 3.01 13.27
N ALA A 59 19.55 4.29 13.66
CA ALA A 59 19.89 4.67 15.03
C ALA A 59 18.86 4.11 16.04
N GLY A 60 17.57 4.13 15.70
CA GLY A 60 16.50 3.52 16.48
C GLY A 60 16.68 2.01 16.66
N HIS A 61 17.03 1.28 15.59
CA HIS A 61 17.32 -0.15 15.68
C HIS A 61 18.56 -0.44 16.55
N ILE A 62 19.64 0.34 16.44
CA ILE A 62 20.83 0.19 17.27
C ILE A 62 20.50 0.43 18.75
N ALA A 63 19.75 1.49 19.05
CA ALA A 63 19.33 1.81 20.41
C ALA A 63 18.44 0.70 20.98
N GLY A 64 17.43 0.25 20.22
CA GLY A 64 16.53 -0.84 20.60
C GLY A 64 17.27 -2.15 20.85
N ALA A 65 18.23 -2.52 19.99
CA ALA A 65 19.06 -3.70 20.18
C ALA A 65 19.87 -3.63 21.48
N ARG A 66 20.49 -2.48 21.78
CA ARG A 66 21.25 -2.29 23.02
C ARG A 66 20.37 -2.39 24.26
N VAL A 67 19.19 -1.77 24.24
CA VAL A 67 18.23 -1.86 25.35
C VAL A 67 17.78 -3.31 25.56
N ALA A 68 17.47 -4.02 24.47
CA ALA A 68 17.09 -5.43 24.53
C ALA A 68 18.21 -6.32 25.10
N LEU A 69 19.48 -6.09 24.71
CA LEU A 69 20.63 -6.79 25.26
C LEU A 69 20.82 -6.52 26.76
N LEU A 70 20.70 -5.26 27.19
CA LEU A 70 20.78 -4.88 28.61
C LEU A 70 19.64 -5.50 29.43
N ALA A 71 18.47 -5.68 28.82
CA ALA A 71 17.33 -6.37 29.43
C ALA A 71 17.43 -7.91 29.34
N GLY A 72 18.50 -8.48 28.80
CA GLY A 72 18.67 -9.92 28.60
C GLY A 72 17.76 -10.53 27.52
N ASN A 73 17.06 -9.71 26.73
CA ASN A 73 16.16 -10.15 25.68
C ASN A 73 16.90 -10.29 24.34
N GLN A 74 17.63 -11.39 24.17
CA GLN A 74 18.41 -11.68 22.96
C GLN A 74 17.53 -11.75 21.70
N GLN A 75 16.31 -12.26 21.81
CA GLN A 75 15.38 -12.35 20.68
C GLN A 75 14.98 -10.96 20.18
N ALA A 76 14.64 -10.03 21.07
CA ALA A 76 14.32 -8.66 20.68
C ALA A 76 15.55 -7.95 20.10
N ALA A 77 16.75 -8.20 20.63
CA ALA A 77 17.98 -7.67 20.05
C ALA A 77 18.20 -8.16 18.61
N GLN A 78 18.00 -9.45 18.37
CA GLN A 78 18.10 -10.05 17.04
C GLN A 78 17.08 -9.45 16.06
N GLN A 79 15.83 -9.22 16.50
CA GLN A 79 14.79 -8.59 15.66
C GLN A 79 15.20 -7.20 15.16
N HIS A 80 15.89 -6.40 15.98
CA HIS A 80 16.42 -5.11 15.55
C HIS A 80 17.55 -5.25 14.53
N VAL A 81 18.44 -6.23 14.69
CA VAL A 81 19.50 -6.54 13.71
C VAL A 81 18.90 -6.98 12.38
N ASP A 82 17.93 -7.90 12.41
CA ASP A 82 17.26 -8.39 11.21
C ASP A 82 16.47 -7.26 10.52
N ALA A 83 15.90 -6.34 11.29
CA ALA A 83 15.22 -5.16 10.72
C ALA A 83 16.21 -4.24 9.98
N MET A 84 17.39 -3.98 10.55
CA MET A 84 18.44 -3.22 9.85
C MET A 84 18.89 -3.93 8.57
N ALA A 85 19.08 -5.25 8.61
CA ALA A 85 19.43 -6.03 7.44
C ALA A 85 18.36 -5.92 6.34
N ARG A 86 17.08 -5.99 6.70
CA ARG A 86 15.96 -5.79 5.78
C ARG A 86 15.93 -4.37 5.20
N ASP A 87 16.12 -3.35 6.01
CA ASP A 87 16.16 -1.95 5.53
C ASP A 87 17.29 -1.73 4.52
N PHE A 88 18.46 -2.32 4.78
CA PHE A 88 19.58 -2.30 3.85
C PHE A 88 19.26 -3.05 2.55
N SER A 89 18.77 -4.29 2.61
CA SER A 89 18.36 -5.06 1.44
C SER A 89 17.33 -4.29 0.60
N ARG A 90 16.34 -3.67 1.23
CA ARG A 90 15.33 -2.87 0.54
C ARG A 90 15.91 -1.60 -0.09
N SER A 91 16.90 -0.97 0.53
CA SER A 91 17.59 0.19 -0.09
C SER A 91 18.28 -0.14 -1.41
N ILE A 92 18.78 -1.39 -1.54
CA ILE A 92 19.40 -1.89 -2.77
C ILE A 92 18.41 -2.65 -3.67
N ARG A 93 17.11 -2.56 -3.37
CA ARG A 93 16.01 -3.23 -4.10
C ARG A 93 16.15 -4.77 -4.12
N LEU A 94 16.78 -5.34 -3.10
CA LEU A 94 16.90 -6.78 -2.96
C LEU A 94 15.69 -7.33 -2.21
N ARG A 95 15.00 -8.30 -2.83
CA ARG A 95 13.86 -9.02 -2.26
C ARG A 95 14.29 -9.90 -1.09
N ASP A 96 13.46 -9.94 -0.05
CA ASP A 96 13.55 -10.91 1.04
C ASP A 96 12.90 -12.25 0.63
N VAL A 97 13.73 -13.22 0.28
CA VAL A 97 13.29 -14.57 -0.14
C VAL A 97 12.74 -15.42 1.02
N SER A 98 12.97 -15.01 2.27
CA SER A 98 12.45 -15.73 3.44
C SER A 98 10.98 -15.40 3.73
N ARG A 99 10.46 -14.34 3.12
CA ARG A 99 9.08 -13.87 3.28
C ARG A 99 8.36 -13.75 1.94
N PRO A 100 8.24 -14.82 1.14
CA PRO A 100 7.48 -14.76 -0.10
C PRO A 100 6.00 -14.48 0.22
N VAL A 101 5.34 -13.75 -0.67
CA VAL A 101 3.88 -13.56 -0.61
C VAL A 101 3.22 -14.88 -1.00
N ASP A 102 2.34 -15.41 -0.14
CA ASP A 102 1.57 -16.61 -0.48
C ASP A 102 0.58 -16.32 -1.63
N HIS A 103 0.64 -17.14 -2.67
CA HIS A 103 -0.09 -16.87 -3.90
C HIS A 103 -1.61 -16.95 -3.74
N GLU A 104 -2.11 -17.94 -3.00
CA GLU A 104 -3.55 -18.15 -2.86
C GLU A 104 -4.14 -17.17 -1.85
N ALA A 105 -3.42 -16.85 -0.78
CA ALA A 105 -3.77 -15.77 0.13
C ALA A 105 -3.81 -14.42 -0.59
N ALA A 106 -2.82 -14.13 -1.45
CA ALA A 106 -2.81 -12.94 -2.29
C ALA A 106 -4.05 -12.86 -3.20
N ARG A 107 -4.40 -13.96 -3.87
CA ARG A 107 -5.62 -14.03 -4.69
C ARG A 107 -6.87 -13.82 -3.84
N ALA A 108 -6.92 -14.40 -2.64
CA ALA A 108 -8.06 -14.30 -1.74
C ALA A 108 -8.28 -12.86 -1.23
N VAL A 109 -7.22 -12.08 -0.98
CA VAL A 109 -7.36 -10.67 -0.55
C VAL A 109 -7.66 -9.72 -1.73
N VAL A 110 -7.19 -10.03 -2.93
CA VAL A 110 -7.40 -9.19 -4.13
C VAL A 110 -8.78 -9.42 -4.76
N ARG A 111 -9.26 -10.67 -4.82
CA ARG A 111 -10.52 -11.03 -5.47
C ARG A 111 -11.76 -10.24 -4.99
N PRO A 112 -11.95 -9.94 -3.69
CA PRO A 112 -13.11 -9.18 -3.24
C PRO A 112 -13.00 -7.66 -3.48
N MET A 113 -11.88 -7.16 -4.00
CA MET A 113 -11.70 -5.73 -4.21
C MET A 113 -12.69 -5.19 -5.26
N PRO A 114 -13.29 -4.00 -5.03
CA PRO A 114 -14.20 -3.40 -6.00
C PRO A 114 -13.55 -3.24 -7.38
N GLY A 115 -14.26 -3.70 -8.42
CA GLY A 115 -13.78 -3.64 -9.79
C GLY A 115 -12.83 -4.77 -10.20
N VAL A 116 -12.39 -5.64 -9.28
CA VAL A 116 -11.62 -6.84 -9.64
C VAL A 116 -12.57 -7.95 -10.11
N ARG A 117 -12.29 -8.51 -11.28
CA ARG A 117 -13.02 -9.64 -11.86
C ARG A 117 -12.29 -10.97 -11.60
N SER A 118 -10.97 -10.96 -11.72
CA SER A 118 -10.14 -12.13 -11.43
C SER A 118 -8.72 -11.72 -11.03
N ALA A 119 -8.05 -12.57 -10.26
CA ALA A 119 -6.64 -12.44 -9.90
C ALA A 119 -5.98 -13.81 -10.03
N ILE A 120 -4.87 -13.88 -10.77
CA ILE A 120 -4.11 -15.10 -11.05
C ILE A 120 -2.62 -14.80 -11.02
N TRP A 121 -1.81 -15.76 -10.59
CA TRP A 121 -0.36 -15.68 -10.71
C TRP A 121 0.09 -16.24 -12.05
N LEU A 122 0.96 -15.49 -12.75
CA LEU A 122 1.58 -15.93 -14.01
C LEU A 122 2.89 -16.70 -13.77
N ASP A 123 3.57 -16.38 -12.66
CA ASP A 123 4.77 -17.03 -12.13
C ASP A 123 4.95 -16.61 -10.66
N ALA A 124 6.14 -16.79 -10.08
CA ALA A 124 6.45 -16.44 -8.69
C ALA A 124 6.44 -14.93 -8.39
N ASP A 125 6.55 -14.08 -9.41
CA ASP A 125 6.77 -12.64 -9.24
C ASP A 125 5.61 -11.82 -9.82
N ASN A 126 4.83 -12.38 -10.75
CA ASN A 126 3.86 -11.64 -11.55
C ASN A 126 2.42 -12.03 -11.20
N LEU A 127 1.70 -11.10 -10.57
CA LEU A 127 0.26 -11.18 -10.33
C LEU A 127 -0.47 -10.49 -11.49
N ALA A 128 -1.33 -11.21 -12.21
CA ALA A 128 -2.23 -10.64 -13.20
C ALA A 128 -3.63 -10.48 -12.62
N VAL A 129 -4.20 -9.29 -12.77
CA VAL A 129 -5.52 -8.93 -12.26
C VAL A 129 -6.34 -8.37 -13.40
N MET A 130 -7.48 -9.00 -13.67
CA MET A 130 -8.46 -8.48 -14.62
C MET A 130 -9.45 -7.62 -13.86
N VAL A 131 -9.67 -6.41 -14.36
CA VAL A 131 -10.59 -5.43 -13.78
C VAL A 131 -11.78 -5.17 -14.70
N ASP A 132 -12.86 -4.68 -14.12
CA ASP A 132 -14.15 -4.50 -14.80
C ASP A 132 -14.33 -3.07 -15.36
N GLY A 133 -13.48 -2.70 -16.32
CA GLY A 133 -13.49 -1.40 -17.00
C GLY A 133 -12.24 -0.57 -16.79
N GLN A 134 -12.00 0.35 -17.74
CA GLN A 134 -10.83 1.23 -17.77
C GLN A 134 -10.64 2.08 -16.51
N GLN A 135 -11.72 2.48 -15.84
CA GLN A 135 -11.65 3.28 -14.61
C GLN A 135 -10.96 2.54 -13.44
N TYR A 136 -10.78 1.22 -13.54
CA TYR A 136 -10.06 0.43 -12.56
C TYR A 136 -8.65 0.03 -13.04
N ARG A 137 -8.31 0.28 -14.31
CA ARG A 137 -6.97 0.05 -14.88
C ARG A 137 -6.12 1.30 -14.65
N ASP A 138 -5.92 1.64 -13.38
CA ASP A 138 -5.15 2.80 -12.95
C ASP A 138 -4.11 2.42 -11.88
N ARG A 139 -3.25 3.39 -11.54
CA ARG A 139 -2.19 3.21 -10.55
C ARG A 139 -2.75 3.09 -9.13
N ASP A 140 -3.88 3.74 -8.86
CA ASP A 140 -4.55 3.68 -7.57
C ASP A 140 -5.04 2.25 -7.26
N MET A 141 -5.51 1.51 -8.27
CA MET A 141 -5.84 0.10 -8.12
C MET A 141 -4.60 -0.74 -7.80
N ILE A 142 -3.47 -0.49 -8.46
CA ILE A 142 -2.21 -1.16 -8.12
C ILE A 142 -1.81 -0.83 -6.68
N ASP A 143 -1.89 0.44 -6.26
CA ASP A 143 -1.56 0.84 -4.88
C ASP A 143 -2.43 0.09 -3.86
N ARG A 144 -3.74 0.01 -4.09
CA ARG A 144 -4.66 -0.76 -3.23
C ARG A 144 -4.30 -2.24 -3.15
N ILE A 145 -4.00 -2.85 -4.29
CA ILE A 145 -3.56 -4.26 -4.35
C ILE A 145 -2.28 -4.42 -3.54
N CYS A 146 -1.27 -3.59 -3.80
CA CYS A 146 0.02 -3.69 -3.15
C CYS A 146 -0.08 -3.54 -1.63
N VAL A 147 -0.84 -2.56 -1.14
CA VAL A 147 -1.10 -2.38 0.30
C VAL A 147 -1.77 -3.61 0.92
N ALA A 148 -2.73 -4.22 0.24
CA ALA A 148 -3.40 -5.42 0.75
C ALA A 148 -2.49 -6.66 0.79
N LEU A 149 -1.42 -6.68 -0.01
CA LEU A 149 -0.45 -7.78 -0.04
C LEU A 149 0.65 -7.64 1.03
N GLU A 150 0.91 -6.44 1.57
CA GLU A 150 2.00 -6.21 2.55
C GLU A 150 1.94 -7.11 3.80
N PRO A 151 0.76 -7.40 4.38
CA PRO A 151 0.69 -8.30 5.53
C PRO A 151 1.09 -9.74 5.19
N LEU A 152 1.02 -10.13 3.92
CA LEU A 152 1.22 -11.50 3.46
C LEU A 152 2.69 -11.84 3.19
N GLY A 153 3.57 -10.84 3.00
CA GLY A 153 4.96 -11.08 2.68
C GLY A 153 5.69 -9.85 2.11
N ASP A 154 6.88 -10.06 1.56
CA ASP A 154 7.65 -9.02 0.89
C ASP A 154 7.12 -8.75 -0.52
N THR A 155 6.38 -7.64 -0.64
CA THR A 155 5.80 -7.19 -1.91
C THR A 155 6.82 -6.63 -2.89
N LEU A 156 8.10 -6.43 -2.51
CA LEU A 156 9.16 -6.05 -3.44
C LEU A 156 9.37 -7.11 -4.53
N GLY A 157 9.03 -8.37 -4.23
CA GLY A 157 9.02 -9.45 -5.20
C GLY A 157 7.85 -9.46 -6.18
N VAL A 158 6.84 -8.59 -5.99
CA VAL A 158 5.57 -8.67 -6.70
C VAL A 158 5.44 -7.56 -7.74
N VAL A 159 5.14 -7.96 -8.97
CA VAL A 159 4.72 -7.09 -10.07
C VAL A 159 3.25 -7.33 -10.34
N VAL A 160 2.44 -6.29 -10.20
CA VAL A 160 1.02 -6.33 -10.51
C VAL A 160 0.84 -5.92 -11.97
N ASN A 161 0.05 -6.71 -12.69
CA ASN A 161 -0.29 -6.52 -14.09
C ASN A 161 -1.81 -6.37 -14.20
N LEU A 162 -2.30 -5.16 -14.46
CA LEU A 162 -3.73 -4.86 -14.61
C LEU A 162 -4.15 -4.91 -16.08
N GLN A 163 -5.24 -5.62 -16.35
CA GLN A 163 -5.88 -5.67 -17.66
C GLN A 163 -7.38 -5.37 -17.53
N ASP A 164 -7.93 -4.64 -18.48
CA ASP A 164 -9.38 -4.41 -18.54
C ASP A 164 -10.07 -5.57 -19.27
N ALA A 165 -10.94 -6.29 -18.56
CA ALA A 165 -11.73 -7.39 -19.12
C ALA A 165 -12.80 -6.94 -20.12
N LYS A 166 -13.10 -5.63 -20.18
CA LYS A 166 -14.09 -5.02 -21.08
C LYS A 166 -13.43 -4.24 -22.22
N ALA A 167 -12.12 -4.34 -22.39
CA ALA A 167 -11.40 -3.67 -23.46
C ALA A 167 -11.98 -3.99 -24.85
N ARG A 168 -12.22 -2.95 -25.64
CA ARG A 168 -12.83 -3.06 -26.98
C ARG A 168 -11.83 -2.84 -28.12
N ASN A 169 -10.62 -2.39 -27.80
CA ASN A 169 -9.54 -2.13 -28.75
C ASN A 169 -8.16 -2.41 -28.12
N GLY A 170 -7.11 -2.37 -28.94
CA GLY A 170 -5.74 -2.71 -28.49
C GLY A 170 -5.16 -1.77 -27.44
N ASP A 171 -5.60 -0.50 -27.40
CA ASP A 171 -5.11 0.47 -26.40
C ASP A 171 -5.75 0.22 -25.04
N GLU A 172 -7.04 -0.10 -25.03
CA GLU A 172 -7.77 -0.54 -23.85
C GLU A 172 -7.28 -1.90 -23.32
N ALA A 173 -6.85 -2.80 -24.21
CA ALA A 173 -6.33 -4.12 -23.88
C ALA A 173 -4.87 -4.11 -23.38
N THR A 174 -4.20 -2.95 -23.41
CA THR A 174 -2.81 -2.83 -22.95
C THR A 174 -2.70 -3.12 -21.45
N THR A 175 -1.70 -3.89 -21.04
CA THR A 175 -1.47 -4.16 -19.62
C THR A 175 -0.83 -2.96 -18.93
N LEU A 176 -1.38 -2.53 -17.79
CA LEU A 176 -0.72 -1.58 -16.89
C LEU A 176 0.06 -2.36 -15.83
N SER A 177 1.38 -2.26 -15.83
CA SER A 177 2.25 -3.06 -14.95
C SER A 177 3.14 -2.21 -14.06
N ARG A 178 3.24 -2.56 -12.77
CA ARG A 178 4.18 -1.92 -11.82
C ARG A 178 4.56 -2.87 -10.68
N ASN A 179 5.81 -2.76 -10.22
CA ASN A 179 6.24 -3.38 -8.97
C ASN A 179 5.56 -2.70 -7.78
N CYS A 180 5.30 -3.45 -6.71
CA CYS A 180 4.58 -2.91 -5.55
C CYS A 180 5.35 -1.89 -4.71
N GLN A 181 6.69 -1.95 -4.69
CA GLN A 181 7.50 -1.05 -3.87
C GLN A 181 8.41 -0.12 -4.67
N LEU A 182 8.36 -0.19 -6.00
CA LEU A 182 9.27 0.57 -6.87
C LEU A 182 8.51 1.45 -7.87
N PRO A 183 9.14 2.55 -8.34
CA PRO A 183 8.60 3.37 -9.41
C PRO A 183 8.34 2.58 -10.69
N GLU A 184 7.56 3.18 -11.59
CA GLU A 184 7.28 2.63 -12.90
C GLU A 184 8.55 2.28 -13.68
N GLY A 185 8.52 1.15 -14.39
CA GLY A 185 9.65 0.62 -15.15
C GLY A 185 10.76 0.00 -14.31
N GLN A 186 10.75 0.19 -12.98
CA GLN A 186 11.75 -0.40 -12.08
C GLN A 186 11.31 -1.77 -11.54
N ARG A 187 12.30 -2.58 -11.17
CA ARG A 187 12.13 -3.94 -10.66
C ARG A 187 13.14 -4.22 -9.55
N ALA A 188 12.83 -5.23 -8.74
CA ALA A 188 13.76 -5.73 -7.75
C ALA A 188 15.05 -6.25 -8.43
N LEU A 189 16.16 -6.21 -7.72
CA LEU A 189 17.43 -6.76 -8.18
C LEU A 189 17.23 -8.24 -8.55
N LEU A 190 17.76 -8.67 -9.70
CA LEU A 190 17.67 -10.04 -10.23
C LEU A 190 16.26 -10.49 -10.67
N GLN A 191 15.25 -9.62 -10.60
CA GLN A 191 13.90 -9.93 -11.09
C GLN A 191 13.86 -9.90 -12.62
N LYS A 192 13.37 -10.97 -13.24
CA LYS A 192 13.25 -11.06 -14.70
C LYS A 192 12.10 -10.18 -15.21
N LYS A 193 12.30 -9.50 -16.34
CA LYS A 193 11.22 -8.82 -17.06
C LYS A 193 10.34 -9.87 -17.73
N ARG A 194 9.06 -9.93 -17.35
CA ARG A 194 8.04 -10.67 -18.08
C ARG A 194 7.28 -9.73 -19.01
N GLN A 195 7.12 -10.16 -20.26
CA GLN A 195 6.23 -9.51 -21.22
C GLN A 195 4.86 -10.17 -21.09
N VAL A 196 3.86 -9.38 -20.72
CA VAL A 196 2.49 -9.84 -20.45
C VAL A 196 1.55 -9.50 -21.61
N ASP A 197 1.84 -8.44 -22.36
CA ASP A 197 1.15 -8.13 -23.61
C ASP A 197 1.53 -9.14 -24.70
N VAL A 198 0.52 -9.76 -25.31
CA VAL A 198 0.67 -10.75 -26.40
C VAL A 198 1.14 -10.09 -27.71
N VAL A 199 0.91 -8.78 -27.87
CA VAL A 199 1.27 -8.03 -29.08
C VAL A 199 2.25 -6.92 -28.70
N GLU A 200 3.42 -6.93 -29.36
CA GLU A 200 4.41 -5.88 -29.18
C GLU A 200 3.86 -4.50 -29.56
N PRO A 201 4.30 -3.42 -28.89
CA PRO A 201 3.87 -2.06 -29.21
C PRO A 201 4.07 -1.72 -30.68
N GLU A 202 5.20 -2.13 -31.28
CA GLU A 202 5.49 -1.86 -32.70
C GLU A 202 4.47 -2.53 -33.63
N VAL A 203 4.07 -3.77 -33.31
CA VAL A 203 3.10 -4.53 -34.10
C VAL A 203 1.69 -3.94 -33.97
N ARG A 204 1.33 -3.42 -32.78
CA ARG A 204 0.05 -2.68 -32.60
C ARG A 204 0.00 -1.41 -33.45
N GLU A 205 1.06 -0.61 -33.47
CA GLU A 205 1.10 0.63 -34.26
C GLU A 205 1.06 0.36 -35.76
N GLN A 206 1.71 -0.71 -36.23
CA GLN A 206 1.59 -1.17 -37.61
C GLN A 206 0.15 -1.56 -37.96
N PHE A 207 -0.53 -2.31 -37.08
CA PHE A 207 -1.92 -2.72 -37.30
C PHE A 207 -2.88 -1.52 -37.33
N LYS A 208 -2.68 -0.52 -36.45
CA LYS A 208 -3.44 0.75 -36.46
C LYS A 208 -3.26 1.51 -37.78
N THR A 209 -2.04 1.52 -38.32
CA THR A 209 -1.74 2.20 -39.59
C THR A 209 -2.43 1.50 -40.77
N MET A 210 -2.51 0.17 -40.76
CA MET A 210 -3.21 -0.60 -41.80
C MET A 210 -4.73 -0.42 -41.76
N GLN A 211 -5.34 -0.30 -40.58
CA GLN A 211 -6.80 -0.11 -40.44
C GLN A 211 -7.29 1.31 -40.79
N ARG A 212 -6.38 2.27 -40.93
CA ARG A 212 -6.70 3.66 -41.32
C ARG A 212 -6.65 3.87 -42.84
N ARG A 213 -6.27 2.86 -43.62
CA ARG A 213 -6.35 2.84 -45.10
C ARG A 213 -7.64 2.14 -45.52
#